data_AF-A0A922YX15-F1
#
_entry.id   AF-A0A922YX15-F1
#
_cell.length_a   1.000
_cell.length_b   1.000
_cell.length_c   1.000
_cell.angle_alpha   90.00
_cell.angle_beta   90.00
_cell.angle_gamma   90.00
#
_symmetry.space_group_name_H-M   'P 1'
#
loop_
_entity.id
_entity.type
_entity.pdbx_description
1 polymer ?
#
loop_
_entity_poly.entity_id
_entity_poly.type
_entity_poly.pdbx_seq_one_letter_code
_entity_poly.pdbx_strand_id
1 'polypeptide(L)'
;MAEAFKNLINPGTVSLAGEHLQRVWPAFDRRAFLSKAGKGLEDLEFKARAMQVADALEATLPADFDAACAVLEASLAPPLGLDATGEPVNLATGRGDAAQLGITGWVLWSAGEFVARRGLAHVPRALTCLHAITQRFTGEFAIRPFIQHAPQVTLATLNGWVKDSSAHVRRLVSEGSRPRLPWGLRLQALVRDP
;
A
#
# COMPACT_ATOMS: atom_id res chain seq x y z
N MET A 1 -23.86 15.99 -6.31
CA MET A 1 -23.33 15.88 -4.94
C MET A 1 -21.99 15.17 -5.04
N ALA A 2 -20.93 15.62 -4.36
CA ALA A 2 -19.64 14.94 -4.41
C ALA A 2 -19.74 13.56 -3.72
N GLU A 3 -19.07 12.54 -4.27
CA GLU A 3 -19.02 11.20 -3.68
C GLU A 3 -18.27 11.23 -2.34
N ALA A 4 -18.75 10.48 -1.34
CA ALA A 4 -18.12 10.42 -0.03
C ALA A 4 -16.72 9.78 -0.10
N PHE A 5 -15.73 10.38 0.57
CA PHE A 5 -14.33 9.94 0.58
C PHE A 5 -14.16 8.45 0.92
N LYS A 6 -15.00 7.91 1.80
CA LYS A 6 -14.95 6.49 2.18
C LYS A 6 -15.14 5.53 1.01
N ASN A 7 -15.81 5.96 -0.08
CA ASN A 7 -16.07 5.16 -1.26
C ASN A 7 -14.89 5.08 -2.24
N LEU A 8 -13.73 5.64 -1.88
CA LEU A 8 -12.47 5.35 -2.57
C LEU A 8 -12.00 3.90 -2.34
N ILE A 9 -12.47 3.27 -1.25
CA ILE A 9 -12.45 1.82 -1.06
C ILE A 9 -13.91 1.36 -1.01
N ASN A 10 -14.36 0.72 -2.07
CA ASN A 10 -15.75 0.27 -2.27
C ASN A 10 -15.77 -1.18 -2.80
N PRO A 11 -16.96 -1.82 -2.89
CA PRO A 11 -17.07 -3.20 -3.38
C PRO A 11 -16.43 -3.41 -4.76
N GLY A 12 -16.53 -2.43 -5.67
CA GLY A 12 -15.92 -2.49 -6.99
C GLY A 12 -14.39 -2.52 -6.96
N THR A 13 -13.76 -1.62 -6.18
CA THR A 13 -12.30 -1.62 -6.03
C THR A 13 -11.79 -2.88 -5.34
N VAL A 14 -12.56 -3.44 -4.40
CA VAL A 14 -12.24 -4.71 -3.74
C VAL A 14 -12.36 -5.87 -4.73
N SER A 15 -13.42 -5.91 -5.55
CA SER A 15 -13.58 -6.93 -6.60
C SER A 15 -12.41 -6.93 -7.59
N LEU A 16 -12.05 -5.75 -8.11
CA LEU A 16 -10.94 -5.59 -9.04
C LEU A 16 -9.60 -6.02 -8.42
N ALA A 17 -9.35 -5.69 -7.15
CA ALA A 17 -8.16 -6.16 -6.45
C ALA A 17 -8.12 -7.69 -6.39
N GLY A 18 -9.25 -8.33 -6.03
CA GLY A 18 -9.35 -9.79 -6.01
C GLY A 18 -9.16 -10.44 -7.39
N GLU A 19 -9.60 -9.80 -8.47
CA GLU A 19 -9.37 -10.24 -9.84
C GLU A 19 -7.89 -10.23 -10.21
N HIS A 20 -7.18 -9.14 -9.92
CA HIS A 20 -5.75 -9.03 -10.22
C HIS A 20 -4.90 -10.00 -9.40
N LEU A 21 -5.25 -10.22 -8.13
CA LEU A 21 -4.59 -11.23 -7.30
C LEU A 21 -4.79 -12.64 -7.88
N GLN A 22 -6.02 -12.99 -8.26
CA GLN A 22 -6.32 -14.29 -8.86
C GLN A 22 -5.67 -14.49 -10.23
N ARG A 23 -5.57 -13.42 -11.03
CA ARG A 23 -4.91 -13.46 -12.34
C ARG A 23 -3.44 -13.84 -12.24
N VAL A 24 -2.75 -13.37 -11.20
CA VAL A 24 -1.33 -13.63 -10.96
C VAL A 24 -1.11 -14.93 -10.21
N TRP A 25 -2.00 -15.23 -9.26
CA TRP A 25 -1.96 -16.46 -8.47
C TRP A 25 -3.30 -17.19 -8.59
N PRO A 26 -3.45 -18.14 -9.54
CA PRO A 26 -4.72 -18.81 -9.81
C PRO A 26 -5.32 -19.56 -8.60
N ALA A 27 -4.49 -19.94 -7.62
CA ALA A 27 -4.93 -20.58 -6.38
C ALA A 27 -5.45 -19.60 -5.31
N PHE A 28 -5.39 -18.29 -5.57
CA PHE A 28 -5.96 -17.28 -4.68
C PHE A 28 -7.45 -17.51 -4.47
N ASP A 29 -7.88 -17.71 -3.22
CA ASP A 29 -9.30 -17.88 -2.87
C ASP A 29 -10.02 -16.52 -2.91
N ARG A 30 -10.29 -16.07 -4.14
CA ARG A 30 -11.01 -14.82 -4.41
C ARG A 30 -12.36 -14.78 -3.71
N ARG A 31 -13.06 -15.92 -3.59
CA ARG A 31 -14.37 -15.98 -2.94
C ARG A 31 -14.24 -15.68 -1.44
N ALA A 32 -13.28 -16.31 -0.75
CA ALA A 32 -13.00 -16.01 0.65
C ALA A 32 -12.54 -14.56 0.86
N PHE A 33 -11.69 -14.05 -0.04
CA PHE A 33 -11.24 -12.66 -0.01
C PHE A 33 -12.42 -11.69 -0.10
N LEU A 34 -13.28 -11.81 -1.12
CA LEU A 34 -14.43 -10.93 -1.30
C LEU A 34 -15.45 -11.05 -0.15
N SER A 35 -15.65 -12.27 0.37
CA SER A 35 -16.52 -12.48 1.52
C SER A 35 -16.04 -11.74 2.75
N LYS A 36 -14.73 -11.78 3.05
CA LYS A 36 -14.14 -11.08 4.20
C LYS A 36 -14.07 -9.56 3.98
N ALA A 37 -13.53 -9.15 2.83
CA ALA A 37 -13.32 -7.76 2.49
C ALA A 37 -14.63 -6.98 2.31
N GLY A 38 -15.68 -7.61 1.79
CA GLY A 38 -16.97 -6.97 1.51
C GLY A 38 -17.98 -6.98 2.67
N LYS A 39 -17.76 -7.78 3.73
CA LYS A 39 -18.71 -7.93 4.83
C LYS A 39 -18.99 -6.58 5.51
N GLY A 40 -20.23 -6.08 5.43
CA GLY A 40 -20.63 -4.81 6.07
C GLY A 40 -19.81 -3.59 5.63
N LEU A 41 -19.20 -3.64 4.44
CA LEU A 41 -18.27 -2.59 4.00
C LEU A 41 -18.93 -1.20 3.91
N GLU A 42 -20.22 -1.14 3.61
CA GLU A 42 -20.99 0.11 3.47
C GLU A 42 -21.09 0.88 4.81
N ASP A 43 -21.16 0.15 5.93
CA ASP A 43 -21.28 0.69 7.29
C ASP A 43 -19.94 1.23 7.83
N LEU A 44 -18.82 0.87 7.19
CA LEU A 44 -17.49 1.24 7.64
C LEU A 44 -17.04 2.60 7.11
N GLU A 45 -16.35 3.35 7.97
CA GLU A 45 -15.60 4.54 7.59
C GLU A 45 -14.23 4.18 6.99
N PHE A 46 -13.61 5.15 6.31
CA PHE A 46 -12.52 4.90 5.36
C PHE A 46 -11.36 4.04 5.90
N LYS A 47 -10.80 4.39 7.08
CA LYS A 47 -9.71 3.62 7.69
C LYS A 47 -10.15 2.19 8.03
N ALA A 48 -11.38 2.00 8.52
CA ALA A 48 -11.90 0.69 8.85
C ALA A 48 -12.07 -0.19 7.59
N ARG A 49 -12.45 0.41 6.45
CA ARG A 49 -12.46 -0.29 5.15
C ARG A 49 -11.07 -0.79 4.76
N ALA A 50 -10.04 0.06 4.87
CA ALA A 50 -8.66 -0.34 4.59
C ALA A 50 -8.17 -1.47 5.50
N MET A 51 -8.49 -1.41 6.80
CA MET A 51 -8.11 -2.48 7.75
C MET A 51 -8.83 -3.79 7.45
N GLN A 52 -10.12 -3.75 7.11
CA GLN A 52 -10.88 -4.96 6.76
C GLN A 52 -10.34 -5.63 5.49
N VAL A 53 -9.95 -4.85 4.48
CA VAL A 53 -9.32 -5.41 3.28
C VAL A 53 -7.94 -5.97 3.63
N ALA A 54 -7.17 -5.35 4.54
CA ALA A 54 -5.90 -5.89 5.01
C ALA A 54 -6.07 -7.23 5.74
N ASP A 55 -7.10 -7.36 6.59
CA ASP A 55 -7.46 -8.62 7.26
C ASP A 55 -7.82 -9.71 6.23
N ALA A 56 -8.54 -9.33 5.17
CA ALA A 56 -8.88 -10.24 4.09
C ALA A 56 -7.64 -10.68 3.30
N LEU A 57 -6.71 -9.77 3.00
CA LEU A 57 -5.42 -10.09 2.36
C LEU A 57 -4.62 -11.04 3.24
N GLU A 58 -4.49 -10.78 4.55
CA GLU A 58 -3.74 -11.61 5.48
C GLU A 58 -4.31 -13.03 5.59
N ALA A 59 -5.64 -13.16 5.50
CA ALA A 59 -6.32 -14.44 5.55
C ALA A 59 -6.28 -15.23 4.23
N THR A 60 -5.89 -14.62 3.10
CA THR A 60 -6.03 -15.26 1.77
C THR A 60 -4.77 -15.24 0.92
N LEU A 61 -3.76 -14.41 1.23
CA LEU A 61 -2.43 -14.47 0.62
C LEU A 61 -1.63 -15.68 1.12
N PRO A 62 -0.52 -16.04 0.43
CA PRO A 62 0.39 -17.08 0.88
C PRO A 62 0.86 -16.88 2.32
N ALA A 63 1.02 -17.98 3.06
CA ALA A 63 1.57 -17.94 4.42
C ALA A 63 3.05 -17.54 4.43
N ASP A 64 3.80 -17.93 3.40
CA ASP A 64 5.17 -17.44 3.19
C ASP A 64 5.15 -15.97 2.77
N PHE A 65 5.90 -15.13 3.49
CA PHE A 65 5.85 -13.68 3.31
C PHE A 65 6.48 -13.23 2.00
N ASP A 66 7.56 -13.89 1.55
CA ASP A 66 8.22 -13.57 0.29
C ASP A 66 7.28 -13.86 -0.90
N ALA A 67 6.64 -15.03 -0.88
CA ALA A 67 5.62 -15.41 -1.86
C ALA A 67 4.42 -14.46 -1.84
N ALA A 68 3.96 -14.03 -0.66
CA ALA A 68 2.86 -13.07 -0.57
C ALA A 68 3.21 -11.71 -1.16
N CYS A 69 4.42 -11.19 -0.88
CA CYS A 69 4.89 -9.96 -1.51
C CYS A 69 5.07 -10.10 -3.02
N ALA A 70 5.52 -11.26 -3.51
CA ALA A 70 5.66 -11.52 -4.95
C ALA A 70 4.30 -11.50 -5.66
N VAL A 71 3.26 -12.10 -5.07
CA VAL A 71 1.88 -12.05 -5.58
C VAL A 71 1.37 -10.60 -5.61
N LEU A 72 1.57 -9.85 -4.52
CA LEU A 72 1.18 -8.44 -4.45
C LEU A 72 1.86 -7.63 -5.56
N GLU A 73 3.18 -7.71 -5.67
CA GLU A 73 3.98 -6.96 -6.64
C GLU A 73 3.57 -7.24 -8.09
N ALA A 74 3.39 -8.52 -8.45
CA ALA A 74 2.98 -8.90 -9.78
C ALA A 74 1.52 -8.52 -10.11
N SER A 75 0.69 -8.26 -9.10
CA SER A 75 -0.69 -7.79 -9.27
C SER A 75 -0.82 -6.27 -9.44
N LEU A 76 0.22 -5.50 -9.16
CA LEU A 76 0.19 -4.03 -9.24
C LEU A 76 0.04 -3.56 -10.69
N ALA A 77 -0.65 -2.43 -10.87
CA ALA A 77 -0.69 -1.73 -12.15
C ALA A 77 0.72 -1.27 -12.57
N PRO A 78 0.92 -0.79 -13.81
CA PRO A 78 2.14 -0.06 -14.16
C PRO A 78 2.41 1.12 -13.20
N PRO A 79 3.69 1.51 -12.95
CA PRO A 79 4.00 2.68 -12.13
C PRO A 79 3.28 3.93 -12.63
N LEU A 80 2.81 4.76 -11.70
CA LEU A 80 2.25 6.06 -12.03
C LEU A 80 3.39 6.98 -12.50
N GLY A 81 3.13 7.67 -13.61
CA GLY A 81 4.06 8.65 -14.17
C GLY A 81 3.97 10.01 -13.48
N LEU A 82 4.63 10.98 -14.08
CA LEU A 82 4.46 12.39 -13.76
C LEU A 82 3.33 12.98 -14.62
N ASP A 83 2.63 13.97 -14.08
CA ASP A 83 1.65 14.75 -14.82
C ASP A 83 2.34 15.74 -15.77
N ALA A 84 1.55 16.52 -16.52
CA ALA A 84 2.05 17.47 -17.51
C ALA A 84 2.94 18.58 -16.93
N THR A 85 2.91 18.79 -15.61
CA THR A 85 3.75 19.76 -14.91
C THR A 85 5.02 19.14 -14.32
N GLY A 86 5.22 17.83 -14.51
CA GLY A 86 6.33 17.08 -13.93
C GLY A 86 6.08 16.68 -12.47
N GLU A 87 4.87 16.86 -11.96
CA GLU A 87 4.49 16.46 -10.61
C GLU A 87 3.99 15.01 -10.58
N PRO A 88 4.21 14.25 -9.50
CA PRO A 88 3.67 12.89 -9.40
C PRO A 88 2.15 12.88 -9.58
N VAL A 89 1.62 12.07 -10.51
CA VAL A 89 0.17 12.00 -10.77
C VAL A 89 -0.57 11.73 -9.46
N ASN A 90 -1.64 12.49 -9.21
CA ASN A 90 -2.39 12.41 -7.97
C ASN A 90 -2.98 11.00 -7.76
N LEU A 91 -2.71 10.44 -6.58
CA LEU A 91 -3.20 9.13 -6.13
C LEU A 91 -4.73 9.01 -6.12
N ALA A 92 -5.44 10.14 -6.04
CA ALA A 92 -6.90 10.20 -6.07
C ALA A 92 -7.49 10.17 -7.49
N THR A 93 -6.72 10.55 -8.52
CA THR A 93 -7.21 10.66 -9.91
C THR A 93 -6.84 9.46 -10.79
N GLY A 94 -6.15 8.45 -10.26
CA GLY A 94 -5.84 7.19 -10.95
C GLY A 94 -7.06 6.31 -11.29
N ARG A 95 -8.27 6.87 -11.29
CA ARG A 95 -9.47 6.20 -11.83
C ARG A 95 -9.47 6.37 -13.35
N GLY A 96 -8.95 5.36 -14.03
CA GLY A 96 -8.88 5.23 -15.49
C GLY A 96 -8.38 3.84 -15.87
N ASP A 97 -7.94 3.64 -17.12
CA ASP A 97 -7.50 2.35 -17.67
C ASP A 97 -6.45 1.60 -16.82
N ALA A 98 -5.69 2.32 -15.97
CA ALA A 98 -4.73 1.72 -15.05
C ALA A 98 -5.34 0.66 -14.11
N ALA A 99 -6.59 0.84 -13.66
CA ALA A 99 -7.28 -0.14 -12.83
C ALA A 99 -7.60 -1.45 -13.58
N GLN A 100 -7.62 -1.42 -14.91
CA GLN A 100 -7.76 -2.62 -15.76
C GLN A 100 -6.42 -3.35 -15.89
N LEU A 101 -5.30 -2.67 -15.69
CA LEU A 101 -3.94 -3.22 -15.87
C LEU A 101 -3.35 -3.80 -14.58
N GLY A 102 -3.87 -3.41 -13.41
CA GLY A 102 -3.50 -3.98 -12.11
C GLY A 102 -4.06 -3.20 -10.93
N ILE A 103 -3.62 -3.54 -9.72
CA ILE A 103 -4.05 -2.89 -8.48
C ILE A 103 -3.37 -1.52 -8.35
N THR A 104 -4.17 -0.48 -8.07
CA THR A 104 -3.72 0.92 -7.91
C THR A 104 -4.66 1.70 -6.99
N GLY A 105 -4.23 2.86 -6.51
CA GLY A 105 -5.05 3.77 -5.69
C GLY A 105 -5.30 3.28 -4.26
N TRP A 106 -6.36 3.79 -3.64
CA TRP A 106 -6.58 3.71 -2.19
C TRP A 106 -6.70 2.30 -1.60
N VAL A 107 -7.08 1.30 -2.39
CA VAL A 107 -7.10 -0.10 -1.94
C VAL A 107 -5.70 -0.59 -1.55
N LEU A 108 -4.64 0.00 -2.12
CA LEU A 108 -3.24 -0.30 -1.78
C LEU A 108 -2.82 0.17 -0.40
N TRP A 109 -3.60 1.02 0.29
CA TRP A 109 -3.38 1.24 1.72
C TRP A 109 -3.48 -0.10 2.47
N SER A 110 -4.49 -0.91 2.16
CA SER A 110 -4.69 -2.24 2.74
C SER A 110 -3.51 -3.19 2.47
N ALA A 111 -2.92 -3.11 1.27
CA ALA A 111 -1.73 -3.90 0.93
C ALA A 111 -0.49 -3.44 1.71
N GLY A 112 -0.29 -2.13 1.84
CA GLY A 112 0.77 -1.57 2.69
C GLY A 112 0.61 -1.98 4.15
N GLU A 113 -0.62 -1.96 4.67
CA GLU A 113 -0.94 -2.43 6.02
C GLU A 113 -0.61 -3.92 6.21
N PHE A 114 -0.99 -4.78 5.25
CA PHE A 114 -0.60 -6.20 5.25
C PHE A 114 0.92 -6.36 5.34
N VAL A 115 1.68 -5.63 4.51
CA VAL A 115 3.15 -5.66 4.52
C VAL A 115 3.71 -5.21 5.86
N ALA A 116 3.15 -4.16 6.47
CA ALA A 116 3.58 -3.67 7.77
C ALA A 116 3.33 -4.69 8.90
N ARG A 117 2.20 -5.41 8.87
CA ARG A 117 1.86 -6.42 9.88
C ARG A 117 2.72 -7.67 9.80
N ARG A 118 2.99 -8.14 8.58
CA ARG A 118 3.70 -9.41 8.33
C ARG A 118 5.20 -9.25 8.15
N GLY A 119 5.67 -8.05 7.82
CA GLY A 119 7.02 -7.84 7.32
C GLY A 119 8.08 -7.51 8.36
N LEU A 120 7.73 -7.29 9.63
CA LEU A 120 8.72 -6.85 10.63
C LEU A 120 9.88 -7.83 10.82
N ALA A 121 9.64 -9.14 10.64
CA ALA A 121 10.69 -10.16 10.67
C ALA A 121 11.50 -10.26 9.36
N HIS A 122 11.08 -9.56 8.30
CA HIS A 122 11.61 -9.65 6.94
C HIS A 122 11.85 -8.26 6.35
N VAL A 123 12.46 -7.36 7.13
CA VAL A 123 12.56 -5.92 6.82
C VAL A 123 13.01 -5.63 5.39
N PRO A 124 14.13 -6.17 4.87
CA PRO A 124 14.56 -5.86 3.50
C PRO A 124 13.49 -6.23 2.45
N ARG A 125 12.84 -7.38 2.61
CA ARG A 125 11.80 -7.86 1.69
C ARG A 125 10.56 -6.98 1.74
N ALA A 126 10.16 -6.58 2.95
CA ALA A 126 9.03 -5.69 3.16
C ALA A 126 9.29 -4.31 2.51
N LEU A 127 10.50 -3.77 2.65
CA LEU A 127 10.89 -2.50 2.03
C LEU A 127 10.83 -2.57 0.49
N THR A 128 11.27 -3.67 -0.11
CA THR A 128 11.11 -3.89 -1.57
C THR A 128 9.63 -3.88 -1.99
N CYS A 129 8.76 -4.53 -1.21
CA CYS A 129 7.33 -4.53 -1.51
C CYS A 129 6.70 -3.14 -1.35
N LEU A 130 7.04 -2.41 -0.28
CA LEU A 130 6.57 -1.04 -0.07
C LEU A 130 7.05 -0.08 -1.15
N HIS A 131 8.27 -0.26 -1.68
CA HIS A 131 8.77 0.49 -2.84
C HIS A 131 7.85 0.29 -4.05
N ALA A 132 7.55 -0.97 -4.39
CA ALA A 132 6.69 -1.29 -5.52
C ALA A 132 5.26 -0.73 -5.36
N ILE A 133 4.66 -0.87 -4.17
CA ILE A 133 3.34 -0.33 -3.82
C ILE A 133 3.33 1.20 -3.95
N THR A 134 4.36 1.87 -3.45
CA THR A 134 4.47 3.34 -3.44
C THR A 134 4.42 3.94 -4.84
N GLN A 135 4.92 3.24 -5.84
CA GLN A 135 4.87 3.73 -7.22
C GLN A 135 3.44 3.79 -7.80
N ARG A 136 2.42 3.23 -7.11
CA ARG A 136 1.00 3.20 -7.55
C ARG A 136 0.05 3.81 -6.52
N PHE A 137 0.57 4.13 -5.34
CA PHE A 137 -0.15 4.74 -4.22
C PHE A 137 0.86 5.43 -3.30
N THR A 138 0.95 4.98 -2.05
CA THR A 138 1.92 5.44 -1.06
C THR A 138 2.16 4.36 -0.01
N GLY A 139 3.40 4.22 0.44
CA GLY A 139 3.79 3.41 1.59
C GLY A 139 3.95 4.23 2.89
N GLU A 140 3.53 5.50 2.91
CA GLU A 140 3.88 6.47 3.96
C GLU A 140 3.40 6.08 5.36
N PHE A 141 2.30 5.34 5.49
CA PHE A 141 1.84 4.78 6.76
C PHE A 141 2.59 3.50 7.12
N ALA A 142 2.74 2.62 6.13
CA ALA A 142 3.27 1.27 6.28
C ALA A 142 4.79 1.22 6.53
N ILE A 143 5.55 2.22 6.10
CA ILE A 143 6.99 2.30 6.31
C ILE A 143 7.36 2.59 7.78
N ARG A 144 6.43 3.18 8.54
CA ARG A 144 6.71 3.78 9.86
C ARG A 144 7.01 2.74 10.94
N PRO A 145 6.30 1.59 11.02
CA PRO A 145 6.71 0.49 11.89
C PRO A 145 8.14 0.02 11.64
N PHE A 146 8.62 0.01 10.40
CA PHE A 146 10.00 -0.36 10.08
C PHE A 146 11.02 0.68 10.55
N ILE A 147 10.73 1.98 10.37
CA ILE A 147 11.56 3.06 10.93
C ILE A 147 11.68 2.92 12.45
N GLN A 148 10.59 2.54 13.14
CA GLN A 148 10.61 2.34 14.58
C GLN A 148 11.31 1.03 15.02
N HIS A 149 11.10 -0.06 14.28
CA HIS A 149 11.58 -1.40 14.66
C HIS A 149 13.04 -1.65 14.25
N ALA A 150 13.43 -1.21 13.05
CA ALA A 150 14.75 -1.44 12.46
C ALA A 150 15.33 -0.16 11.84
N PRO A 151 15.49 0.93 12.63
CA PRO A 151 15.84 2.26 12.12
C PRO A 151 17.10 2.29 11.26
N GLN A 152 18.16 1.58 11.65
CA GLN A 152 19.43 1.60 10.91
C GLN A 152 19.27 1.07 9.48
N VAL A 153 18.63 -0.09 9.33
CA VAL A 153 18.41 -0.72 8.02
C VAL A 153 17.43 0.13 7.21
N THR A 154 16.31 0.55 7.81
CA THR A 154 15.28 1.31 7.10
C THR A 154 15.78 2.69 6.66
N LEU A 155 16.47 3.44 7.52
CA LEU A 155 17.01 4.75 7.16
C LEU A 155 18.13 4.64 6.10
N ALA A 156 18.95 3.59 6.14
CA ALA A 156 19.93 3.33 5.08
C ALA A 156 19.25 3.09 3.72
N THR A 157 18.17 2.30 3.69
CA THR A 157 17.35 2.11 2.48
C THR A 157 16.73 3.42 2.00
N LEU A 158 16.11 4.20 2.91
CA LEU A 158 15.51 5.49 2.58
C LEU A 158 16.54 6.49 2.03
N ASN A 159 17.75 6.51 2.56
CA ASN A 159 18.84 7.34 2.06
C ASN A 159 19.23 6.98 0.61
N GLY A 160 19.20 5.69 0.24
CA GLY A 160 19.35 5.26 -1.14
C GLY A 160 18.19 5.76 -2.03
N TRP A 161 16.95 5.66 -1.52
CA TRP A 161 15.75 6.08 -2.23
C TRP A 161 15.63 7.59 -2.46
N VAL A 162 16.44 8.42 -1.81
CA VAL A 162 16.52 9.87 -2.12
C VAL A 162 16.88 10.11 -3.59
N LYS A 163 17.61 9.17 -4.21
CA LYS A 163 18.02 9.23 -5.62
C LYS A 163 17.25 8.27 -6.53
N ASP A 164 16.15 7.71 -6.04
CA ASP A 164 15.33 6.79 -6.82
C ASP A 164 14.80 7.46 -8.09
N SER A 165 14.69 6.71 -9.19
CA SER A 165 14.15 7.24 -10.44
C SER A 165 12.67 7.61 -10.31
N SER A 166 11.92 6.91 -9.46
CA SER A 166 10.51 7.21 -9.20
C SER A 166 10.34 8.40 -8.25
N ALA A 167 9.66 9.44 -8.73
CA ALA A 167 9.33 10.59 -7.89
C ALA A 167 8.41 10.23 -6.71
N HIS A 168 7.56 9.20 -6.86
CA HIS A 168 6.72 8.69 -5.78
C HIS A 168 7.55 8.08 -4.65
N VAL A 169 8.61 7.35 -4.99
CA VAL A 169 9.54 6.76 -4.01
C VAL A 169 10.36 7.85 -3.31
N ARG A 170 10.86 8.85 -4.05
CA ARG A 170 11.53 10.01 -3.43
C ARG A 170 10.59 10.76 -2.48
N ARG A 171 9.32 10.96 -2.86
CA ARG A 171 8.29 11.55 -1.99
C ARG A 171 8.07 10.72 -0.72
N LEU A 172 8.03 9.39 -0.82
CA LEU A 172 7.91 8.50 0.35
C LEU A 172 9.04 8.72 1.35
N VAL A 173 10.28 8.96 0.90
CA VAL A 173 11.39 9.25 1.82
C VAL A 173 11.07 10.45 2.69
N SER A 174 10.55 11.53 2.09
CA SER A 174 10.11 12.72 2.83
C SER A 174 8.88 12.42 3.71
N GLU A 175 7.75 12.00 3.11
CA GLU A 175 6.48 11.86 3.81
C GLU A 175 6.49 10.73 4.86
N GLY A 176 7.08 9.59 4.52
CA GLY A 176 7.18 8.42 5.39
C GLY A 176 8.05 8.64 6.61
N SER A 177 9.09 9.49 6.52
CA SER A 177 9.99 9.83 7.63
C SER A 177 9.51 11.01 8.47
N ARG A 178 8.40 11.69 8.11
CA ARG A 178 7.88 12.82 8.88
C ARG A 178 7.70 12.45 10.36
N PRO A 179 8.25 13.25 11.31
CA PRO A 179 8.07 13.00 12.74
C PRO A 179 6.59 12.93 13.15
N ARG A 180 5.75 13.75 12.51
CA ARG A 180 4.31 13.92 12.80
C ARG A 180 3.45 13.82 11.53
N LEU A 181 3.42 12.66 10.89
CA LEU A 181 2.52 12.42 9.76
C LEU A 181 1.06 12.32 10.26
N PRO A 182 0.10 13.08 9.70
CA PRO A 182 -1.32 12.91 10.00
C PRO A 182 -1.78 11.48 9.74
N TRP A 183 -2.64 10.93 10.60
CA TRP A 183 -3.17 9.55 10.53
C TRP A 183 -2.15 8.41 10.68
N GLY A 184 -0.86 8.70 10.59
CA GLY A 184 0.23 7.74 10.76
C GLY A 184 0.73 7.62 12.21
N LEU A 185 1.46 6.54 12.47
CA LEU A 185 2.18 6.29 13.73
C LEU A 185 3.17 7.42 14.02
N ARG A 186 3.11 8.11 15.15
CA ARG A 186 4.09 9.18 15.46
C ARG A 186 5.48 8.57 15.70
N LEU A 187 6.49 9.01 14.93
CA LEU A 187 7.86 8.53 15.03
C LEU A 187 8.60 9.26 16.17
N GLN A 188 8.45 8.76 17.39
CA GLN A 188 8.91 9.47 18.59
C GLN A 188 10.43 9.73 18.60
N ALA A 189 11.24 8.84 18.03
CA ALA A 189 12.68 9.06 17.90
C ALA A 189 12.98 10.31 17.06
N LEU A 190 12.38 10.42 15.86
CA LEU A 190 12.53 11.59 14.97
C LEU A 190 11.83 12.85 15.49
N VAL A 191 10.92 12.73 16.46
CA VAL A 191 10.36 13.89 17.16
C VAL A 191 11.37 14.46 18.15
N ARG A 192 12.16 13.59 18.79
CA ARG A 192 13.17 13.97 19.78
C ARG A 192 14.46 14.47 19.12
N ASP A 193 14.81 13.87 17.99
CA ASP A 193 15.99 14.19 17.18
C ASP A 193 15.57 14.27 15.70
N PRO A 194 15.08 15.44 15.24
CA PRO A 194 14.53 15.65 13.89
C PRO A 194 15.56 15.60 12.77
#